data_AF-A0A2J8IRH8-F1
#
_entry.id   AF-A0A2J8IRH8-F1
#
_cell.length_a   1.000
_cell.length_b   1.000
_cell.length_c   1.000
_cell.angle_alpha   90.00
_cell.angle_beta   90.00
_cell.angle_gamma   90.00
#
_symmetry.space_group_name_H-M   'P 1'
#
loop_
_entity.id
_entity.type
_entity.pdbx_description
1 polymer ?
#
loop_
_entity_poly.entity_id
_entity_poly.type
_entity_poly.pdbx_seq_one_letter_code
_entity_poly.pdbx_strand_id
1 'polypeptide(L)' 'MAESGLRQDPQSTAAATVLKRAVELDSESRYPQALVCYQEGIDLLLQVLKGEQ' A
#
# COMPACT_ATOMS: atom_id res chain seq x y z
N MET A 1 21.15 -17.19 9.98
CA MET A 1 19.83 -16.58 9.80
C MET A 1 19.96 -15.63 8.63
N ALA A 2 19.34 -15.94 7.49
CA ALA A 2 19.48 -15.13 6.28
C ALA A 2 18.56 -13.91 6.41
N GLU A 3 19.14 -12.73 6.60
CA GLU A 3 18.47 -11.47 6.33
C GLU A 3 18.13 -11.47 4.83
N SER A 4 16.89 -11.85 4.50
CA SER A 4 16.38 -11.69 3.15
C SER A 4 16.22 -10.20 2.93
N GLY A 5 17.19 -9.60 2.25
CA GLY A 5 17.13 -8.23 1.77
C GLY A 5 15.97 -8.09 0.79
N LEU A 6 14.76 -7.86 1.29
CA LEU A 6 13.76 -7.17 0.50
C LEU A 6 14.26 -5.75 0.34
N ARG A 7 14.93 -5.45 -0.79
CA ARG A 7 14.91 -4.08 -1.31
C ARG A 7 13.42 -3.72 -1.40
N GLN A 8 12.97 -2.87 -0.49
CA GLN A 8 11.62 -2.32 -0.60
C GLN A 8 11.61 -1.48 -1.86
N ASP A 9 10.93 -1.99 -2.88
CA ASP A 9 10.67 -1.24 -4.10
C ASP A 9 10.02 0.11 -3.71
N PRO A 10 10.39 1.24 -4.34
CA PRO A 10 9.75 2.53 -4.07
C PRO A 10 8.22 2.47 -4.13
N GLN A 11 7.68 1.68 -5.07
CA GLN A 11 6.26 1.46 -5.26
C GLN A 11 5.66 0.60 -4.14
N SER A 12 6.40 -0.39 -3.63
CA SER A 12 6.01 -1.14 -2.43
C SER A 12 5.96 -0.25 -1.18
N THR A 13 6.90 0.70 -1.05
CA THR A 13 6.91 1.66 0.06
C THR A 13 5.76 2.65 -0.04
N ALA A 14 5.45 3.12 -1.25
CA ALA A 14 4.30 3.97 -1.51
C ALA A 14 2.99 3.24 -1.18
N ALA A 15 2.82 2.00 -1.66
CA ALA A 15 1.65 1.17 -1.36
C ALA A 15 1.45 0.98 0.15
N ALA A 16 2.51 0.65 0.88
CA ALA A 16 2.45 0.50 2.34
C ALA A 16 2.01 1.79 3.05
N THR A 17 2.50 2.95 2.57
CA THR A 17 2.13 4.26 3.14
C THR A 17 0.65 4.58 2.89
N VAL A 18 0.17 4.36 1.67
CA VAL A 18 -1.23 4.61 1.30
C VAL A 18 -2.18 3.67 2.06
N LEU A 19 -1.84 2.38 2.15
CA LEU A 19 -2.65 1.40 2.88
C LEU A 19 -2.67 1.67 4.38
N LYS A 20 -1.55 2.13 4.96
CA LYS A 20 -1.54 2.57 6.37
C LYS A 20 -2.53 3.71 6.60
N ARG A 21 -2.54 4.71 5.72
CA ARG A 21 -3.50 5.83 5.78
C ARG A 21 -4.94 5.34 5.62
N ALA A 22 -5.17 4.35 4.76
CA ALA A 22 -6.50 3.75 4.60
C ALA A 22 -7.01 3.17 5.93
N VAL A 23 -6.17 2.42 6.65
CA VAL A 23 -6.49 1.85 7.98
C VAL A 23 -6.74 2.93 9.02
N GLU A 24 -5.92 4.00 9.04
CA GLU A 24 -6.13 5.14 9.94
C GLU A 24 -7.52 5.77 9.70
N LEU A 25 -7.88 6.05 8.45
CA LEU A 25 -9.19 6.60 8.07
C LEU A 25 -10.36 5.66 8.39
N ASP A 26 -10.16 4.36 8.19
CA ASP A 26 -11.15 3.33 8.51
C ASP A 26 -11.44 3.30 10.02
N SER A 27 -10.39 3.38 10.84
CA SER A 27 -10.52 3.49 12.30
C SER A 27 -11.23 4.77 12.77
N GLU A 28 -11.15 5.84 11.98
CA GLU A 28 -11.89 7.09 12.18
C GLU A 28 -13.31 7.06 11.62
N SER A 29 -13.78 5.91 11.10
CA SER A 29 -15.07 5.75 10.41
C SER A 29 -15.23 6.64 9.17
N ARG A 30 -14.13 7.10 8.57
CA ARG A 30 -14.10 7.94 7.36
C ARG A 30 -14.11 7.08 6.11
N TYR A 31 -15.09 6.19 6.02
CA TYR A 31 -15.14 5.10 5.05
C TYR A 31 -14.98 5.53 3.58
N PRO A 32 -15.58 6.65 3.10
CA PRO A 32 -15.36 7.07 1.72
C PRO A 32 -13.89 7.39 1.41
N GLN A 33 -13.18 7.99 2.36
CA GLN A 33 -11.77 8.34 2.18
C GLN A 33 -10.86 7.12 2.38
N ALA A 34 -11.20 6.26 3.35
CA ALA A 34 -10.52 4.98 3.55
C ALA A 34 -10.61 4.11 2.29
N LEU A 35 -11.80 4.02 1.67
CA LEU A 35 -12.03 3.25 0.46
C LEU A 35 -11.12 3.71 -0.69
N VAL A 36 -11.02 5.01 -0.92
CA VAL A 36 -10.13 5.56 -1.96
C VAL A 36 -8.68 5.20 -1.68
N CYS A 37 -8.20 5.36 -0.44
CA CYS A 37 -6.84 4.95 -0.09
C CYS A 37 -6.63 3.43 -0.22
N TYR A 38 -7.60 2.59 0.12
CA TYR A 38 -7.49 1.15 -0.11
C TYR A 38 -7.35 0.83 -1.61
N GLN A 39 -8.18 1.44 -2.46
CA GLN A 39 -8.13 1.24 -3.91
C GLN A 39 -6.77 1.66 -4.48
N GLU A 40 -6.30 2.86 -4.16
CA GLU A 40 -4.98 3.36 -4.60
C GLU A 40 -3.84 2.45 -4.12
N GLY A 41 -3.88 2.01 -2.86
CA GLY A 41 -2.88 1.12 -2.29
C GLY A 41 -2.87 -0.26 -2.96
N ILE A 42 -4.04 -0.82 -3.25
CA ILE A 42 -4.19 -2.10 -3.97
C ILE A 42 -3.69 -1.98 -5.41
N ASP A 43 -4.01 -0.90 -6.11
CA ASP A 43 -3.53 -0.66 -7.48
C ASP A 43 -2.00 -0.59 -7.54
N LEU A 44 -1.36 0.06 -6.56
CA LEU A 44 0.11 0.08 -6.45
C LEU A 44 0.68 -1.33 -6.20
N LEU A 45 0.05 -2.14 -5.33
CA LEU A 45 0.47 -3.52 -5.12
C LEU A 45 0.29 -4.39 -6.37
N LEU A 46 -0.77 -4.15 -7.15
CA LEU A 46 -0.97 -4.83 -8.43
C LEU A 46 0.12 -4.47 -9.44
N GLN A 47 0.57 -3.21 -9.49
CA GLN A 47 1.69 -2.82 -10.35
C GLN A 47 2.99 -3.51 -9.92
N VAL A 48 3.30 -3.54 -8.61
CA VAL A 48 4.44 -4.28 -8.06
C VAL A 48 4.38 -5.77 -8.43
N LEU A 49 3.21 -6.40 -8.26
CA LEU A 49 3.01 -7.82 -8.55
C LEU A 49 3.22 -8.14 -10.03
N LYS A 50 2.80 -7.24 -10.92
CA LYS A 50 2.98 -7.38 -12.37
C LYS A 50 4.39 -7.01 -12.83
N GLY A 51 5.21 -6.40 -11.96
CA GLY A 51 6.51 -5.85 -12.33
C GLY A 51 6.40 -4.63 -13.26
N GLU A 52 5.28 -3.90 -13.18
CA GLU A 52 5.07 -2.66 -13.92
C GLU A 52 5.89 -1.55 -13.24
N GLN A 53 7.03 -1.19 -13.84
CA GLN A 53 7.91 -0.10 -13.39
C GLN A 53 7.41 1.28 -13.84
#